data_AF-A0A7C1PP33-F1
#
_entry.id   AF-A0A7C1PP33-F1
#
_cell.length_a   1.000
_cell.length_b   1.000
_cell.length_c   1.000
_cell.angle_alpha   90.00
_cell.angle_beta   90.00
_cell.angle_gamma   90.00
#
_symmetry.space_group_name_H-M   'P 1'
#
loop_
_entity.id
_entity.type
_entity.pdbx_description
1 polymer ?
#
loop_
_entity_poly.entity_id
_entity_poly.type
_entity_poly.pdbx_seq_one_letter_code
_entity_poly.pdbx_strand_id
1 'polypeptide(L)' 'MNKDLLLRPDARKIEALEEYLHNVQQDIGLLNKMTPAQMEIHVKEFMLRHKKMLGISDADGSVAQELA' A
#
# COMPACT_ATOMS: atom_id res chain seq x y z
N MET A 1 5.43 0.44 -18.69
CA MET A 1 5.05 0.95 -17.35
C MET A 1 6.29 0.88 -16.48
N ASN A 2 6.68 1.98 -15.84
CA ASN A 2 7.84 1.93 -14.94
C ASN A 2 7.43 1.13 -13.70
N LYS A 3 8.21 0.10 -13.33
CA LYS A 3 7.92 -0.79 -12.20
C LYS A 3 8.76 -0.45 -10.96
N ASP A 4 9.48 0.66 -11.03
CA ASP A 4 10.31 1.15 -9.94
C ASP A 4 9.41 1.62 -8.79
N LEU A 5 9.82 1.32 -7.56
CA LEU A 5 9.19 1.85 -6.36
C LEU A 5 9.75 3.25 -6.08
N LEU A 6 8.87 4.25 -5.97
CA LEU A 6 9.29 5.61 -5.66
C LEU A 6 9.32 5.81 -4.14
N LEU A 7 10.50 5.70 -3.55
CA LEU A 7 10.68 5.72 -2.10
C LEU A 7 11.60 6.87 -1.65
N ARG A 8 11.32 7.39 -0.45
CA ARG A 8 12.25 8.28 0.26
C ARG A 8 13.45 7.46 0.79
N PRO A 9 14.63 8.08 1.00
CA PRO A 9 15.83 7.36 1.48
C PRO A 9 15.65 6.61 2.80
N ASP A 10 14.74 7.06 3.66
CA ASP A 10 14.42 6.51 4.98
C ASP A 10 13.10 5.72 5.00
N ALA A 11 12.58 5.34 3.83
CA ALA A 11 11.32 4.62 3.71
C ALA A 11 11.34 3.31 4.52
N ARG A 12 10.29 3.13 5.32
CA ARG A 12 10.07 1.92 6.09
C ARG A 12 9.59 0.81 5.15
N LYS A 13 9.79 -0.44 5.56
CA LYS A 13 9.33 -1.63 4.82
C LYS A 13 7.83 -1.56 4.48
N ILE A 14 7.01 -1.04 5.38
CA ILE A 14 5.56 -0.91 5.16
C ILE A 14 5.22 0.12 4.07
N GLU A 15 5.99 1.20 3.96
CA GLU A 15 5.80 2.24 2.93
C GLU A 15 6.23 1.71 1.55
N ALA A 16 7.31 0.91 1.52
CA ALA A 16 7.71 0.20 0.30
C ALA A 16 6.65 -0.81 -0.16
N LEU A 17 5.99 -1.47 0.78
CA LEU A 17 4.91 -2.41 0.50
C LEU A 17 3.65 -1.70 -0.02
N GLU A 18 3.30 -0.56 0.55
CA GLU A 18 2.19 0.29 0.10
C GLU A 18 2.39 0.74 -1.35
N GLU A 19 3.57 1.30 -1.67
CA GLU A 19 3.93 1.71 -3.03
C GLU A 19 3.91 0.54 -4.02
N TYR A 20 4.40 -0.63 -3.60
CA TYR A 20 4.30 -1.85 -4.40
C TYR A 20 2.85 -2.23 -4.70
N LEU A 21 1.97 -2.15 -3.70
CA LEU A 21 0.56 -2.48 -3.86
C LEU A 21 -0.18 -1.47 -4.75
N HIS A 22 0.12 -0.18 -4.64
CA HIS A 22 -0.36 0.84 -5.59
C HIS A 22 -0.01 0.46 -7.02
N ASN A 23 1.27 0.16 -7.29
CA ASN A 23 1.73 -0.23 -8.61
C ASN A 23 1.05 -1.51 -9.12
N VAL A 24 0.95 -2.56 -8.30
CA VAL A 24 0.31 -3.83 -8.68
C VAL A 24 -1.17 -3.65 -8.96
N GLN A 25 -1.90 -2.98 -8.07
CA GLN A 25 -3.35 -2.82 -8.19
C GLN A 25 -3.72 -1.89 -9.35
N GLN A 26 -2.86 -0.93 -9.68
CA GLN A 26 -2.95 -0.12 -10.89
C GLN A 26 -2.67 -0.94 -12.16
N ASP A 27 -1.63 -1.78 -12.19
CA ASP A 27 -1.25 -2.63 -13.33
C ASP A 27 -2.38 -3.59 -13.73
N ILE A 28 -3.01 -4.22 -12.73
CA ILE A 28 -4.11 -5.16 -12.95
C ILE A 28 -5.48 -4.47 -13.11
N GLY A 29 -5.51 -3.14 -13.07
CA GLY A 29 -6.69 -2.32 -13.37
C GLY A 29 -7.76 -2.25 -12.27
N LEU A 30 -7.45 -2.67 -11.03
CA LEU A 30 -8.37 -2.56 -9.89
C LEU A 30 -8.68 -1.09 -9.55
N LEU A 31 -7.70 -0.22 -9.74
CA LEU A 31 -7.77 1.20 -9.35
C LEU A 31 -8.37 2.11 -10.44
N ASN A 32 -8.57 1.63 -11.67
CA ASN A 32 -8.89 2.45 -12.85
C ASN A 32 -10.16 3.32 -12.75
N LYS A 33 -11.08 2.99 -11.84
CA LYS A 33 -12.35 3.73 -11.64
C LYS A 33 -12.40 4.50 -10.32
N MET A 34 -11.30 4.53 -9.58
CA MET A 34 -11.20 5.16 -8.28
C MET A 34 -10.61 6.57 -8.43
N THR A 35 -11.03 7.49 -7.56
CA THR A 35 -10.28 8.73 -7.35
C THR A 35 -8.98 8.43 -6.59
N PRO A 36 -7.97 9.31 -6.63
CA PRO A 36 -6.74 9.10 -5.86
C PRO A 36 -6.99 8.81 -4.37
N ALA A 37 -7.92 9.53 -3.74
CA ALA A 37 -8.31 9.28 -2.35
C ALA A 37 -8.92 7.89 -2.13
N GLN A 38 -9.73 7.40 -3.08
CA GLN A 38 -10.30 6.07 -3.02
C GLN A 38 -9.23 4.98 -3.22
N MET A 39 -8.23 5.22 -4.09
CA MET A 39 -7.11 4.31 -4.30
C MET A 39 -6.31 4.14 -3.00
N GLU A 40 -5.97 5.25 -2.33
CA GLU A 40 -5.24 5.24 -1.06
C GLU A 40 -5.98 4.44 0.02
N ILE A 41 -7.27 4.72 0.20
CA ILE A 41 -8.11 3.99 1.18
C ILE A 41 -8.13 2.50 0.82
N HIS A 42 -8.34 2.17 -0.46
CA HIS A 42 -8.45 0.80 -0.91
C HIS A 42 -7.15 0.00 -0.67
N VAL A 43 -6.00 0.57 -0.98
CA VAL A 43 -4.69 -0.06 -0.75
C VAL A 43 -4.44 -0.30 0.73
N LYS A 44 -4.69 0.71 1.58
CA LYS A 44 -4.49 0.59 3.03
C LYS A 44 -5.45 -0.41 3.67
N GLU A 45 -6.72 -0.41 3.27
CA GLU A 45 -7.66 -1.43 3.71
C GLU A 45 -7.24 -2.84 3.26
N PHE A 46 -6.70 -2.99 2.04
CA PHE A 46 -6.16 -4.26 1.59
C PHE A 46 -5.00 -4.71 2.48
N MET A 47 -4.10 -3.80 2.85
CA MET A 47 -2.99 -4.08 3.76
C MET A 47 -3.47 -4.52 5.15
N LEU A 48 -4.46 -3.83 5.71
CA LEU A 48 -5.05 -4.16 7.01
C LEU A 48 -5.75 -5.53 6.98
N ARG A 49 -6.57 -5.79 5.96
CA ARG A 49 -7.29 -7.07 5.79
C ARG A 49 -6.35 -8.25 5.62
N HIS A 50 -5.21 -8.05 4.96
CA HIS A 50 -4.27 -9.12 4.62
C HIS A 50 -2.94 -9.03 5.38
N LYS A 51 -2.91 -8.36 6.54
CA LYS A 51 -1.68 -8.11 7.33
C LYS A 51 -0.79 -9.35 7.52
N LYS A 52 -1.42 -10.50 7.83
CA LYS A 52 -0.70 -11.78 8.03
C LYS A 52 -0.05 -12.30 6.75
N MET A 53 -0.75 -12.20 5.61
CA MET A 53 -0.22 -12.60 4.30
C MET A 53 0.94 -11.70 3.88
N LEU A 54 0.85 -10.42 4.20
CA LEU A 54 1.85 -9.41 3.88
C LEU A 54 3.03 -9.38 4.85
N GLY A 55 3.00 -10.21 5.90
CA GLY A 55 4.04 -10.22 6.94
C GLY A 55 4.14 -8.90 7.71
N ILE A 56 3.03 -8.15 7.81
CA ILE A 56 2.90 -6.94 8.62
C ILE A 56 2.66 -7.41 10.06
N SER A 57 3.62 -7.14 10.94
CA SER A 57 3.48 -7.47 12.37
C SER A 57 2.50 -6.51 13.04
N ASP A 58 1.96 -6.87 14.22
CA ASP A 58 1.06 -5.96 14.95
C ASP A 58 1.75 -4.65 15.36
N ALA A 59 3.10 -4.64 15.49
CA ALA A 59 3.88 -3.42 15.71
C ALA A 59 3.92 -2.50 14.47
N ASP A 60 3.85 -3.07 13.27
CA ASP A 60 3.77 -2.33 12.00
C ASP A 60 2.33 -1.86 11.70
N GLY A 61 1.33 -2.54 12.26
CA GLY A 61 -0.09 -2.23 12.07
C GLY A 61 -0.50 -0.83 12.56
N SER A 62 0.16 -0.32 13.60
CA SER A 62 -0.02 1.05 14.12
C SER A 62 0.23 2.12 13.06
N VAL A 63 1.17 1.88 12.13
CA VAL A 63 1.53 2.82 11.06
C VAL A 63 0.47 2.87 9.98
N ALA A 64 -0.15 1.74 9.66
CA ALA A 64 -1.26 1.70 8.70
C ALA A 64 -2.52 2.40 9.24
N GLN A 65 -2.64 2.51 10.56
CA GLN A 65 -3.77 3.14 11.25
C GLN A 65 -3.59 4.65 11.44
N GLU A 66 -2.35 5.16 11.51
CA GLU A 66 -2.07 6.61 11.51
C GLU A 66 -2.25 7.29 10.14
N LEU A 67 -2.38 6.49 9.07
CA LEU A 67 -2.48 6.97 7.68
C LEU A 67 -3.90 6.85 7.10
N ALA A 68 -4.89 6.43 7.89
CA ALA A 68 -6.30 6.28 7.53
C ALA A 68 -7.17 7.29 8.30
#